data_AF-A0A9Q0WSY5-F1
#
_entry.id   AF-A0A9Q0WSY5-F1
#
_cell.length_a   1.000
_cell.length_b   1.000
_cell.length_c   1.000
_cell.angle_alpha   90.00
_cell.angle_beta   90.00
_cell.angle_gamma   90.00
#
_symmetry.space_group_name_H-M   'P 1'
#
loop_
_entity.id
_entity.type
_entity.pdbx_description
1 polymer ?
#
loop_
_entity_poly.entity_id
_entity_poly.type
_entity_poly.pdbx_seq_one_letter_code
_entity_poly.pdbx_strand_id
1 'polypeptide(L)'
;MGKVKSFKNEFTFDERVGESKNIIVKYPDRVPVIIERYSRTDLPAMEKRKFMNTLPQTASQMDSVYESYKDDDGFLYMCYSSEKTFG
;
A
#
# COMPACT_ATOMS: atom_id res chain seq x y z
N MET A 1 8.92 0.86 -22.53
CA MET A 1 8.11 0.39 -21.39
C MET A 1 8.33 1.36 -20.24
N GLY A 2 7.39 2.28 -20.00
CA GLY A 2 7.55 3.30 -18.96
C GLY A 2 7.50 2.65 -17.58
N LYS A 3 8.48 2.93 -16.72
CA LYS A 3 8.42 2.57 -15.30
C LYS A 3 7.12 3.17 -14.75
N VAL A 4 6.28 2.36 -14.13
CA VAL A 4 5.12 2.87 -13.38
C VAL A 4 5.71 3.72 -12.25
N LYS A 5 5.37 5.01 -12.21
CA LYS A 5 5.80 5.88 -11.12
C LYS A 5 5.04 5.44 -9.87
N SER A 6 5.76 5.24 -8.76
CA SER A 6 5.14 5.02 -7.46
C SER A 6 4.56 6.34 -6.94
N PHE A 7 3.44 6.27 -6.24
CA PHE A 7 2.76 7.34 -5.53
C PHE A 7 3.73 8.08 -4.60
N LYS A 8 4.66 7.37 -3.94
CA LYS A 8 5.69 7.99 -3.10
C LYS A 8 6.69 8.86 -3.86
N ASN A 9 6.82 8.66 -5.18
CA ASN A 9 7.68 9.47 -6.04
C ASN A 9 6.91 10.62 -6.70
N GLU A 10 5.59 10.53 -6.76
CA GLU A 10 4.72 11.54 -7.39
C GLU A 10 4.33 12.64 -6.40
N PHE A 11 4.17 12.29 -5.12
CA PHE A 11 3.76 13.21 -4.06
C PHE A 11 4.80 13.27 -2.94
N THR A 12 5.02 14.48 -2.41
CA THR A 12 5.86 14.68 -1.23
C THR A 12 5.24 14.04 0.01
N PHE A 13 6.02 13.86 1.07
CA PHE A 13 5.52 13.31 2.33
C PHE A 13 4.37 14.15 2.91
N ASP A 14 4.52 15.48 2.92
CA ASP A 14 3.53 16.39 3.50
C ASP A 14 2.21 16.39 2.72
N GLU A 15 2.27 16.31 1.39
CA GLU A 15 1.08 16.17 0.54
C GLU A 15 0.33 14.88 0.85
N ARG A 16 1.05 13.76 1.01
CA ARG A 16 0.43 12.46 1.34
C ARG A 16 -0.21 12.48 2.73
N VAL A 17 0.45 13.06 3.74
CA VAL A 17 -0.13 13.24 5.08
C VAL A 17 -1.37 14.12 5.05
N GLY A 18 -1.36 15.20 4.25
CA GLY A 18 -2.52 16.07 4.08
C GLY A 18 -3.71 15.31 3.47
N GLU A 19 -3.45 14.57 2.40
CA GLU A 19 -4.48 13.81 1.69
C GLU A 19 -5.05 12.66 2.51
N SER A 20 -4.22 11.89 3.24
CA SER A 20 -4.70 10.81 4.10
C SER A 20 -5.66 11.33 5.18
N LYS A 21 -5.31 12.45 5.82
CA LYS A 21 -6.18 13.13 6.80
C LYS A 21 -7.48 13.62 6.19
N ASN A 22 -7.41 14.24 5.01
CA ASN A 22 -8.60 14.71 4.29
C ASN A 22 -9.56 13.56 3.98
N ILE A 23 -9.03 12.41 3.54
CA ILE A 23 -9.82 11.21 3.24
C ILE A 23 -10.51 10.68 4.51
N ILE A 24 -9.78 10.57 5.63
CA ILE A 24 -10.33 10.09 6.90
C ILE A 24 -11.42 11.03 7.43
N VAL A 25 -11.20 12.34 7.38
CA VAL A 25 -12.22 13.32 7.82
C VAL A 25 -13.46 13.25 6.94
N LYS A 26 -13.28 13.06 5.62
CA LYS A 26 -14.39 13.01 4.66
C LYS A 26 -15.14 11.66 4.70
N TYR A 27 -14.44 10.58 5.02
CA TYR A 27 -14.96 9.21 5.04
C TYR A 27 -14.44 8.47 6.29
N PRO A 28 -15.01 8.71 7.47
CA PRO A 28 -14.49 8.17 8.73
C PRO A 28 -14.56 6.64 8.82
N ASP A 29 -15.50 6.00 8.11
CA ASP A 29 -15.65 4.55 8.07
C ASP A 29 -14.84 3.89 6.94
N ARG A 30 -13.84 4.59 6.37
CA ARG A 30 -13.04 4.09 5.25
C ARG A 30 -11.56 4.21 5.53
N VAL A 31 -10.84 3.21 5.02
CA VAL A 31 -9.39 3.15 5.06
C VAL A 31 -8.79 3.75 3.78
N PRO A 32 -7.84 4.70 3.88
CA PRO A 32 -7.08 5.18 2.73
C PRO A 32 -6.05 4.12 2.27
N VAL A 33 -6.26 3.56 1.08
CA VAL A 33 -5.42 2.51 0.49
C VAL A 33 -4.85 2.96 -0.85
N ILE A 34 -3.55 2.80 -1.04
CA ILE A 34 -2.86 2.97 -2.33
C ILE A 34 -2.55 1.59 -2.90
N ILE A 35 -3.02 1.33 -4.12
CA ILE A 35 -2.80 0.05 -4.81
C ILE A 35 -1.87 0.28 -6.00
N GLU A 36 -0.70 -0.36 -5.99
CA GLU A 36 0.28 -0.28 -7.07
C GLU A 36 0.52 -1.63 -7.73
N ARG A 37 0.81 -1.61 -9.03
CA ARG A 37 1.21 -2.82 -9.76
C ARG A 37 2.73 -2.97 -9.70
N TYR A 38 3.20 -4.09 -9.15
CA TYR A 38 4.63 -4.40 -9.12
C TYR A 38 5.06 -5.33 -10.26
N SER A 39 6.18 -4.99 -10.90
CA SER A 39 6.96 -5.88 -11.75
C SER A 39 8.02 -6.59 -10.90
N ARG A 40 8.31 -7.87 -11.17
CA ARG A 40 9.36 -8.65 -10.47
C ARG A 40 10.73 -7.97 -10.46
N THR A 41 11.00 -7.12 -11.45
CA THR A 41 12.25 -6.37 -11.61
C THR A 41 12.40 -5.18 -10.68
N ASP A 42 11.29 -4.67 -10.13
CA ASP A 42 11.26 -3.42 -9.36
C ASP A 42 11.13 -3.66 -7.84
N LEU A 43 11.11 -4.92 -7.39
CA LEU A 43 11.05 -5.24 -5.96
C LEU A 43 12.43 -5.14 -5.32
N PRO A 44 12.73 -4.12 -4.49
CA PRO A 44 13.94 -4.13 -3.68
C PRO A 44 13.90 -5.35 -2.75
N ALA A 45 15.02 -6.08 -2.67
CA ALA A 45 15.10 -7.37 -1.96
C ALA A 45 14.68 -7.31 -0.48
N MET A 46 14.69 -6.11 0.12
CA MET A 46 14.25 -5.85 1.49
C MET A 46 12.71 -5.79 1.67
N GLU A 47 11.93 -5.40 0.66
CA GLU A 47 10.46 -5.27 0.77
C GLU A 47 9.70 -6.58 0.55
N LYS A 48 10.31 -7.54 -0.17
CA LYS A 48 9.77 -8.91 -0.29
C LYS A 48 9.54 -9.58 1.07
N ARG A 49 10.32 -9.21 2.10
CA ARG A 49 10.19 -9.78 3.46
C ARG A 49 9.02 -9.21 4.27
N LYS A 50 8.58 -7.97 4.02
CA LYS A 50 7.39 -7.43 4.67
C LYS A 50 6.11 -7.96 4.00
N PHE A 51 6.06 -8.00 2.67
CA PHE A 51 4.87 -8.43 1.92
C PHE A 51 4.56 -9.93 1.99
N MET A 52 5.57 -10.82 2.04
CA MET A 52 5.33 -12.27 2.00
C MET A 52 4.85 -12.86 3.33
N ASN A 53 5.03 -12.16 4.45
CA ASN A 53 4.69 -12.67 5.79
C ASN A 53 3.51 -11.95 6.46
N THR A 54 2.93 -10.95 5.79
CA THR A 54 1.81 -10.15 6.31
C THR A 54 0.66 -10.09 5.30
N LEU A 55 0.43 -11.18 4.56
CA LEU A 55 -0.91 -11.36 4.01
C LEU A 55 -1.83 -11.52 5.21
N PRO A 56 -2.70 -10.53 5.52
CA PRO A 56 -3.73 -10.78 6.51
C PRO A 56 -4.44 -12.06 6.12
N GLN A 57 -4.80 -12.89 7.10
CA GLN A 57 -5.71 -13.99 6.86
C GLN A 57 -6.88 -13.41 6.06
N THR A 58 -7.28 -14.02 4.95
CA THR A 58 -8.20 -13.41 3.96
C THR A 58 -9.54 -12.92 4.56
N ALA A 59 -9.81 -13.24 5.83
CA ALA A 59 -10.94 -12.83 6.64
C ALA A 59 -10.66 -11.71 7.69
N SER A 60 -9.46 -11.12 7.76
CA SER A 60 -9.16 -10.03 8.72
C SER A 60 -9.89 -8.74 8.32
N GLN A 61 -10.36 -7.98 9.33
CA GLN A 61 -10.97 -6.68 9.11
C GLN A 61 -9.93 -5.68 8.58
N MET A 62 -10.30 -4.92 7.54
CA MET A 62 -9.41 -3.94 6.89
C MET A 62 -8.89 -2.88 7.86
N ASP A 63 -9.66 -2.50 8.88
CA ASP A 63 -9.20 -1.57 9.92
C ASP A 63 -8.02 -2.12 10.72
N SER A 64 -8.06 -3.40 11.10
CA SER A 64 -6.95 -4.01 11.83
C SER A 64 -5.68 -4.09 10.98
N VAL A 65 -5.84 -4.35 9.67
CA VAL A 65 -4.74 -4.36 8.70
C VAL A 65 -4.18 -2.94 8.54
N TYR A 66 -5.04 -1.95 8.42
CA TYR A 66 -4.64 -0.55 8.35
C TYR A 66 -3.84 -0.14 9.59
N GLU A 67 -4.34 -0.41 10.79
CA GLU A 67 -3.66 0.02 12.02
C GLU A 67 -2.31 -0.69 12.22
N SER A 68 -2.18 -1.92 11.72
CA SER A 68 -0.94 -2.70 11.84
C SER A 68 0.09 -2.38 10.77
N TYR A 69 -0.35 -1.95 9.57
CA TYR A 69 0.51 -1.90 8.38
C TYR A 69 0.45 -0.58 7.58
N LYS A 70 -0.31 0.42 8.02
CA LYS A 70 -0.25 1.77 7.43
C LYS A 70 1.17 2.33 7.54
N ASP A 71 1.55 3.13 6.56
CA ASP A 71 2.79 3.89 6.58
C ASP A 71 2.62 5.17 7.42
N ASP A 72 3.72 5.84 7.73
CA ASP A 72 3.72 7.06 8.55
C ASP A 72 3.00 8.24 7.87
N ASP A 73 2.80 8.15 6.54
CA ASP A 73 2.01 9.09 5.77
C ASP A 73 0.48 8.91 5.91
N GLY A 74 0.04 7.84 6.59
CA GLY A 74 -1.36 7.53 6.83
C GLY A 74 -2.05 6.72 5.72
N PHE A 75 -1.33 6.19 4.73
CA PHE A 75 -1.87 5.27 3.74
C PHE A 75 -1.45 3.81 3.99
N LEU A 76 -2.32 2.88 3.65
CA LEU A 76 -1.95 1.47 3.50
C LEU A 76 -1.53 1.21 2.05
N TYR A 77 -0.31 0.69 1.86
CA TYR A 77 0.22 0.38 0.53
C TYR A 77 0.03 -1.10 0.23
N MET A 78 -0.72 -1.39 -0.82
CA MET A 78 -0.95 -2.73 -1.33
C MET A 78 -0.39 -2.87 -2.73
N CYS A 79 0.23 -4.02 -2.99
CA CYS A 79 0.90 -4.28 -4.24
C CYS A 79 0.31 -5.54 -4.85
N TYR A 80 -0.09 -5.47 -6.12
CA TYR A 80 -0.52 -6.66 -6.86
C TYR A 80 0.41 -6.92 -8.04
N SER A 81 0.61 -8.20 -8.34
CA SER A 81 1.29 -8.65 -9.55
C SER A 81 0.29 -9.42 -10.40
N SER A 82 0.34 -9.21 -11.72
CA SER A 82 -0.47 -9.97 -12.68
C SER A 82 0.06 -11.38 -12.94
N GLU A 83 1.25 -11.73 -12.43
CA GLU A 83 1.78 -13.08 -12.52
C GLU A 83 1.20 -13.94 -11.40
N LYS A 84 0.55 -15.07 -11.74
CA LYS A 84 0.16 -16.09 -10.76
C LYS A 84 1.44 -16.59 -10.05
N THR A 85 1.64 -16.21 -8.80
CA THR A 85 2.79 -16.65 -7.99
C THR A 85 2.52 -17.93 -7.20
N PHE A 86 1.35 -18.56 -7.37
CA PHE A 86 1.08 -19.91 -6.88
C PHE A 86 1.08 -20.89 -8.06
N GLY A 87 2.17 -21.64 -8.14
CA GLY A 87 2.35 -22.86 -8.92
C GLY A 87 3.16 -23.83 -8.06
#